data_AF-A0A1E4GBK4-F1
#
_entry.id   AF-A0A1E4GBK4-F1
#
_cell.length_a   1.000
_cell.length_b   1.000
_cell.length_c   1.000
_cell.angle_alpha   90.00
_cell.angle_beta   90.00
_cell.angle_gamma   90.00
#
_symmetry.space_group_name_H-M   'P 1'
#
loop_
_entity.id
_entity.type
_entity.pdbx_description
1 polymer ?
#
loop_
_entity_poly.entity_id
_entity_poly.type
_entity_poly.pdbx_seq_one_letter_code
_entity_poly.pdbx_strand_id
1 'polypeptide(L)'
;MAIVLFPAFLSLIVPAHADYQQGKRDCANLRATVLQLVGDWSKTMLFASRDMDRNGWLDANVANAAIKDVQIAVMHFDYAYEAVPKTRNACRELAFEFGMEVGSYVEDVMTTGTRPARGIAGW
;
A
#
# COMPACT_ATOMS: atom_id res chain seq x y z
N MET A 1 -11.01 -1.84 -60.68
CA MET A 1 -11.25 -2.79 -59.57
C MET A 1 -10.55 -2.25 -58.34
N ALA A 2 -11.28 -1.77 -57.35
CA ALA A 2 -10.72 -1.19 -56.14
C ALA A 2 -10.56 -2.30 -55.09
N ILE A 3 -9.33 -2.52 -54.63
CA ILE A 3 -9.01 -3.49 -53.59
C ILE A 3 -9.44 -2.87 -52.25
N VAL A 4 -10.50 -3.42 -51.68
CA VAL A 4 -11.01 -3.08 -50.35
C VAL A 4 -10.06 -3.72 -49.32
N LEU A 5 -9.09 -2.95 -48.82
CA LEU A 5 -8.27 -3.32 -47.66
C LEU A 5 -9.07 -3.01 -46.39
N PHE A 6 -9.93 -3.94 -45.97
CA PHE A 6 -10.62 -3.94 -44.67
C PHE A 6 -9.77 -4.71 -43.63
N PRO A 7 -9.99 -4.53 -42.32
CA PRO A 7 -9.06 -3.95 -41.37
C PRO A 7 -8.51 -5.04 -40.44
N ALA A 8 -7.47 -5.75 -40.86
CA ALA A 8 -6.82 -6.76 -40.02
C ALA A 8 -6.00 -6.17 -38.86
N PHE A 9 -5.87 -4.84 -38.77
CA PHE A 9 -5.13 -4.16 -37.70
C PHE A 9 -5.95 -3.92 -36.42
N LEU A 10 -7.28 -4.05 -36.45
CA LEU A 10 -8.13 -3.76 -35.28
C LEU A 10 -8.22 -4.94 -34.28
N SER A 11 -7.94 -6.17 -34.71
CA SER A 11 -8.08 -7.36 -33.87
C SER A 11 -6.89 -7.62 -32.93
N LEU A 12 -5.72 -7.01 -33.18
CA LEU A 12 -4.53 -7.16 -32.32
C LEU A 12 -4.50 -6.17 -31.14
N ILE A 13 -5.33 -5.12 -31.16
CA ILE A 13 -5.36 -4.08 -30.11
C ILE A 13 -6.27 -4.49 -28.94
N VAL A 14 -7.23 -5.37 -29.19
CA VAL A 14 -8.26 -5.80 -28.22
C VAL A 14 -7.71 -6.52 -26.98
N PRO A 15 -6.78 -7.49 -27.06
CA PRO A 15 -6.30 -8.19 -25.86
C PRO A 15 -5.46 -7.30 -24.94
N ALA A 16 -4.61 -6.44 -25.50
CA ALA A 16 -3.76 -5.54 -24.71
C ALA A 16 -4.60 -4.47 -23.94
N HIS A 17 -5.69 -3.99 -24.55
CA HIS A 17 -6.60 -3.06 -23.88
C HIS A 17 -7.44 -3.73 -22.79
N ALA A 18 -7.89 -4.97 -23.01
CA ALA A 18 -8.64 -5.72 -22.01
C ALA A 18 -7.77 -6.05 -20.78
N ASP A 19 -6.52 -6.47 -21.00
CA ASP A 19 -5.56 -6.78 -19.92
C ASP A 19 -5.15 -5.53 -19.15
N TYR A 20 -5.00 -4.40 -19.83
CA TYR A 20 -4.74 -3.10 -19.19
C TYR A 20 -5.91 -2.61 -18.33
N GLN A 21 -7.16 -2.77 -18.78
CA GLN A 21 -8.34 -2.39 -18.01
C GLN A 21 -8.58 -3.34 -16.82
N GLN A 22 -8.30 -4.63 -16.99
CA GLN A 22 -8.33 -5.61 -15.92
C GLN A 22 -7.24 -5.30 -14.87
N GLY A 23 -6.02 -5.05 -15.32
CA GLY A 23 -4.89 -4.64 -14.48
C GLY A 23 -5.18 -3.39 -13.66
N LYS A 24 -5.83 -2.37 -14.25
CA LYS A 24 -6.27 -1.17 -13.52
C LYS A 24 -7.24 -1.48 -12.38
N ARG A 25 -8.22 -2.36 -12.60
CA ARG A 25 -9.17 -2.74 -11.54
C ARG A 25 -8.47 -3.52 -10.43
N ASP A 26 -7.60 -4.46 -10.79
CA ASP A 26 -6.83 -5.25 -9.83
C ASP A 26 -5.92 -4.34 -8.99
N CYS A 27 -5.24 -3.38 -9.62
CA CYS A 27 -4.46 -2.35 -8.96
C CYS A 27 -5.28 -1.50 -7.98
N ALA A 28 -6.48 -1.06 -8.40
CA ALA A 28 -7.36 -0.26 -7.55
C ALA A 28 -7.86 -1.05 -6.33
N ASN A 29 -8.21 -2.33 -6.54
CA ASN A 29 -8.61 -3.23 -5.45
C ASN A 29 -7.45 -3.46 -4.48
N LEU A 30 -6.23 -3.67 -4.98
CA LEU A 30 -5.04 -3.82 -4.15
C LEU A 30 -4.75 -2.56 -3.32
N ARG A 31 -4.83 -1.37 -3.94
CA ARG A 31 -4.72 -0.09 -3.23
C ARG A 31 -5.77 0.03 -2.13
N ALA A 32 -7.02 -0.33 -2.40
CA ALA A 32 -8.07 -0.33 -1.39
C ALA A 32 -7.77 -1.29 -0.23
N THR A 33 -7.29 -2.50 -0.51
CA THR A 33 -6.87 -3.47 0.51
C THR A 33 -5.71 -2.95 1.36
N VAL A 34 -4.70 -2.33 0.74
CA VAL A 34 -3.57 -1.72 1.47
C VAL A 34 -4.05 -0.62 2.41
N LEU A 35 -4.91 0.28 1.92
CA LEU A 35 -5.45 1.36 2.75
C LEU A 35 -6.34 0.85 3.89
N GLN A 36 -7.10 -0.22 3.66
CA GLN A 36 -7.88 -0.89 4.71
C GLN A 36 -6.96 -1.51 5.77
N LEU A 37 -5.92 -2.23 5.36
CA LEU A 37 -4.94 -2.84 6.27
C LEU A 37 -4.30 -1.78 7.17
N VAL A 38 -3.86 -0.67 6.59
CA VAL A 38 -3.30 0.46 7.35
C VAL A 38 -4.33 1.07 8.30
N GLY A 39 -5.58 1.21 7.85
CA GLY A 39 -6.66 1.70 8.71
C GLY A 39 -6.90 0.80 9.93
N ASP A 40 -6.85 -0.52 9.74
CA ASP A 40 -7.04 -1.48 10.83
C ASP A 40 -5.84 -1.55 11.78
N TRP A 41 -4.62 -1.37 11.27
CA TRP A 41 -3.44 -1.18 12.11
C TRP A 41 -3.48 0.12 12.91
N SER A 42 -3.90 1.22 12.27
CA SER A 42 -4.04 2.51 12.95
C SER A 42 -5.03 2.43 14.10
N LYS A 43 -6.15 1.72 13.93
CA LYS A 43 -7.11 1.45 15.01
C LYS A 43 -6.49 0.58 16.09
N THR A 44 -5.80 -0.50 15.71
CA THR A 44 -5.15 -1.41 16.66
C THR A 44 -4.13 -0.67 17.51
N MET A 45 -3.25 0.15 16.92
CA MET A 45 -2.30 0.98 17.65
C MET A 45 -2.98 2.01 18.54
N LEU A 46 -4.09 2.61 18.11
CA LEU A 46 -4.85 3.56 18.93
C LEU A 46 -5.45 2.88 20.18
N PHE A 47 -6.05 1.69 20.02
CA PHE A 47 -6.58 0.93 21.15
C PHE A 47 -5.47 0.41 22.04
N ALA A 48 -4.40 -0.12 21.46
CA ALA A 48 -3.20 -0.54 22.16
C ALA A 48 -2.64 0.61 23.01
N SER A 49 -2.43 1.79 22.43
CA SER A 49 -1.98 2.97 23.17
C SER A 49 -2.89 3.31 24.34
N ARG A 50 -4.21 3.25 24.17
CA ARG A 50 -5.17 3.55 25.24
C ARG A 50 -5.17 2.52 26.37
N ASP A 51 -5.13 1.24 26.02
CA ASP A 51 -5.16 0.14 26.99
C ASP A 51 -3.79 -0.03 27.67
N MET A 52 -2.71 0.33 26.98
CA MET A 52 -1.34 0.19 27.45
C MET A 52 -0.79 1.43 28.14
N ASP A 53 -1.31 2.63 27.90
CA ASP A 53 -1.07 3.82 28.74
C ASP A 53 -1.49 3.54 30.20
N ARG A 54 -2.53 2.71 30.38
CA ARG A 54 -2.96 2.23 31.70
C ARG A 54 -1.97 1.26 32.36
N ASN A 55 -1.15 0.57 31.57
CA ASN A 55 -0.21 -0.46 32.02
C ASN A 55 1.28 -0.09 31.80
N GLY A 56 1.57 1.09 31.23
CA GLY A 56 2.91 1.65 31.00
C GLY A 56 3.75 1.02 29.86
N TRP A 57 3.20 0.12 29.04
CA TRP A 57 4.01 -0.65 28.08
C TRP A 57 4.25 0.05 26.73
N LEU A 58 3.27 0.80 26.23
CA LEU A 58 3.40 1.58 24.99
C LEU A 58 3.04 3.03 25.30
N ASP A 59 4.06 3.89 25.30
CA ASP A 59 3.91 5.33 25.53
C ASP A 59 3.03 5.98 24.45
N ALA A 60 2.12 6.86 24.85
CA ALA A 60 1.18 7.51 23.93
C ALA A 60 1.89 8.39 22.88
N ASN A 61 3.06 8.96 23.18
CA ASN A 61 3.84 9.72 22.20
C ASN A 61 4.52 8.78 21.20
N VAL A 62 5.01 7.62 21.64
CA VAL A 62 5.53 6.58 20.75
C VAL A 62 4.45 6.11 19.78
N ALA A 63 3.25 5.78 20.28
CA ALA A 63 2.13 5.37 19.44
C ALA A 63 1.71 6.47 18.45
N ASN A 64 1.57 7.70 18.91
CA ASN A 64 1.22 8.83 18.04
C ASN A 64 2.29 9.10 16.97
N ALA A 65 3.58 8.99 17.32
CA ALA A 65 4.67 9.14 16.36
C ALA A 65 4.67 8.00 15.34
N ALA A 66 4.43 6.76 15.77
CA ALA A 66 4.34 5.62 14.88
C ALA A 66 3.16 5.72 13.89
N ILE A 67 2.00 6.18 14.34
CA ILE A 67 0.85 6.46 13.47
C ILE A 67 1.21 7.50 12.39
N LYS A 68 1.94 8.56 12.76
CA LYS A 68 2.39 9.57 11.79
C LYS A 68 3.32 8.98 10.74
N ASP A 69 4.25 8.11 11.12
CA ASP A 69 5.14 7.46 10.15
C ASP A 69 4.33 6.60 9.17
N VAL A 70 3.35 5.85 9.66
CA VAL A 70 2.46 5.03 8.82
C VAL A 70 1.67 5.91 7.84
N GLN A 71 1.16 7.06 8.29
CA GLN A 71 0.50 8.02 7.41
C GLN A 71 1.44 8.57 6.31
N ILE A 72 2.70 8.85 6.66
CA ILE A 72 3.71 9.27 5.69
C ILE A 72 4.00 8.16 4.69
N ALA A 73 4.13 6.90 5.14
CA ALA A 73 4.31 5.76 4.26
C ALA A 73 3.12 5.61 3.29
N VAL A 74 1.88 5.81 3.74
CA VAL A 74 0.70 5.81 2.85
C VAL A 74 0.78 6.90 1.80
N MET A 75 1.23 8.11 2.15
CA MET A 75 1.42 9.18 1.15
C MET A 75 2.48 8.79 0.11
N HIS A 76 3.57 8.15 0.52
CA HIS A 76 4.58 7.63 -0.40
C HIS A 76 4.04 6.50 -1.28
N PHE A 77 3.26 5.58 -0.71
CA PHE A 77 2.59 4.52 -1.45
C PHE A 77 1.64 5.08 -2.51
N ASP A 78 0.81 6.06 -2.15
CA ASP A 78 -0.11 6.69 -3.09
C ASP A 78 0.64 7.40 -4.22
N TYR A 79 1.75 8.07 -3.91
CA TYR A 79 2.63 8.66 -4.93
C TYR A 79 3.25 7.60 -5.85
N ALA A 80 3.84 6.54 -5.28
CA ALA A 80 4.45 5.45 -6.04
C ALA A 80 3.41 4.69 -6.88
N TYR A 81 2.21 4.50 -6.34
CA TYR A 81 1.07 3.90 -7.03
C TYR A 81 0.79 4.65 -8.32
N GLU A 82 0.77 5.99 -8.32
CA GLU A 82 0.55 6.77 -9.54
C GLU A 82 1.70 6.69 -10.55
N ALA A 83 2.93 6.39 -10.09
CA ALA A 83 4.10 6.28 -10.96
C ALA A 83 4.24 4.90 -11.64
N VAL A 84 3.73 3.81 -11.04
CA VAL A 84 3.91 2.47 -11.59
C VAL A 84 2.97 2.17 -12.78
N PRO A 85 3.39 1.34 -13.75
CA PRO A 85 2.49 0.79 -14.75
C PRO A 85 1.31 0.08 -14.08
N LYS A 86 0.08 0.32 -14.53
CA LYS A 86 -1.13 -0.30 -13.95
C LYS A 86 -1.33 -1.75 -14.42
N THR A 87 -0.26 -2.53 -14.38
CA THR A 87 -0.29 -3.98 -14.58
C THR A 87 -0.44 -4.66 -13.23
N ARG A 88 -1.07 -5.84 -13.22
CA ARG A 88 -1.29 -6.61 -12.00
C ARG A 88 0.01 -6.90 -11.22
N ASN A 89 1.10 -7.21 -11.94
CA ASN A 89 2.37 -7.54 -11.31
C ASN A 89 3.01 -6.33 -10.63
N ALA A 90 3.08 -5.18 -11.33
CA ALA A 90 3.69 -3.96 -10.77
C ALA A 90 2.92 -3.46 -9.53
N CYS A 91 1.59 -3.48 -9.56
CA CYS A 91 0.80 -3.09 -8.40
C CYS A 91 0.90 -4.09 -7.24
N ARG A 92 1.05 -5.39 -7.54
CA ARG A 92 1.23 -6.42 -6.51
C ARG A 92 2.60 -6.31 -5.84
N GLU A 93 3.65 -6.05 -6.61
CA GLU A 93 5.00 -5.83 -6.10
C GLU A 93 5.02 -4.61 -5.18
N LEU A 94 4.50 -3.47 -5.64
CA LEU A 94 4.40 -2.26 -4.83
C LEU A 94 3.60 -2.48 -3.53
N ALA A 95 2.44 -3.15 -3.61
CA ALA A 95 1.62 -3.44 -2.43
C ALA A 95 2.32 -4.41 -1.47
N PHE A 96 3.10 -5.36 -1.99
CA PHE A 96 3.86 -6.31 -1.17
C PHE A 96 5.00 -5.64 -0.43
N GLU A 97 5.81 -4.83 -1.13
CA GLU A 97 6.90 -4.06 -0.52
C GLU A 97 6.37 -3.15 0.59
N PHE A 98 5.31 -2.39 0.30
CA PHE A 98 4.66 -1.56 1.30
C PHE A 98 4.18 -2.37 2.51
N GLY A 99 3.51 -3.50 2.27
CA GLY A 99 3.00 -4.36 3.35
C GLY A 99 4.12 -4.92 4.23
N MET A 100 5.26 -5.28 3.65
CA MET A 100 6.43 -5.77 4.38
C MET A 100 7.09 -4.67 5.22
N GLU A 101 7.32 -3.49 4.64
CA GLU A 101 7.95 -2.36 5.36
C GLU A 101 7.07 -1.87 6.51
N VAL A 102 5.80 -1.58 6.24
CA VAL A 102 4.89 -1.05 7.27
C VAL A 102 4.53 -2.14 8.28
N GLY A 103 4.34 -3.38 7.84
CA GLY A 103 4.03 -4.49 8.73
C GLY A 103 5.15 -4.78 9.73
N SER A 104 6.39 -4.88 9.25
CA SER A 104 7.57 -5.10 10.11
C SER A 104 7.79 -3.95 11.08
N TYR A 105 7.62 -2.71 10.63
CA TYR A 105 7.68 -1.53 11.49
C TYR A 105 6.62 -1.54 12.60
N VAL A 106 5.36 -1.82 12.25
CA VAL A 106 4.26 -1.89 13.22
C VAL A 106 4.51 -3.00 14.23
N GLU A 107 4.94 -4.18 13.78
CA GLU A 107 5.28 -5.30 14.64
C GLU A 107 6.40 -4.97 15.62
N ASP A 108 7.45 -4.27 15.18
CA ASP A 108 8.57 -3.85 16.02
C ASP A 108 8.12 -2.82 17.09
N VAL A 109 7.35 -1.80 16.69
CA VAL A 109 6.80 -0.81 17.63
C VAL A 109 5.90 -1.47 18.66
N MET A 110 5.01 -2.36 18.20
CA MET A 110 4.12 -3.09 19.10
C MET A 110 4.95 -3.99 20.02
N THR A 111 5.91 -4.76 19.53
CA THR A 111 6.66 -5.70 20.38
C THR A 111 7.54 -5.01 21.42
N THR A 112 8.20 -3.93 21.03
CA THR A 112 9.22 -3.27 21.87
C THR A 112 8.67 -2.12 22.70
N GLY A 113 7.53 -1.55 22.32
CA GLY A 113 7.04 -0.29 22.88
C GLY A 113 7.88 0.92 22.48
N THR A 114 8.79 0.79 21.51
CA THR A 114 9.71 1.84 21.08
C THR A 114 9.55 2.18 19.60
N ARG A 115 9.80 3.44 19.25
CA ARG A 115 9.82 3.89 17.86
C ARG A 115 11.26 3.89 17.33
N PRO A 116 11.57 3.19 16.22
CA PRO A 116 12.84 3.32 15.53
C PRO A 116 13.17 4.78 15.17
N ALA A 117 14.41 5.22 15.39
CA ALA A 117 14.83 6.60 15.09
C ALA A 117 14.65 6.96 13.61
N ARG A 118 14.83 5.97 12.72
CA ARG A 118 14.64 6.07 11.27
C ARG A 118 13.17 6.07 10.81
N GLY A 119 12.22 5.80 11.72
CA GLY A 119 10.82 5.56 11.35
C GLY A 119 10.69 4.34 10.43
N ILE A 120 9.70 4.37 9.51
CA ILE A 120 9.53 3.35 8.46
C ILE A 120 10.62 3.44 7.40
N ALA A 121 11.11 4.66 7.12
CA ALA A 121 12.14 4.91 6.11
C ALA A 121 13.52 4.46 6.61
N GLY A 122 13.82 3.18 6.46
CA GLY A 122 15.18 2.69 6.62
C GLY A 122 15.33 1.20 6.88
N TRP A 123 14.32 0.39 6.61
CA TRP A 123 14.47 -1.06 6.47
C TRP A 123 14.92 -1.43 5.06
#